data_AF-A0A536U750-F1
#
_entry.id   AF-A0A536U750-F1
#
_cell.length_a   1.000
_cell.length_b   1.000
_cell.length_c   1.000
_cell.angle_alpha   90.00
_cell.angle_beta   90.00
_cell.angle_gamma   90.00
#
_symmetry.space_group_name_H-M   'P 1'
#
loop_
_entity.id
_entity.type
_entity.pdbx_description
1 polymer ?
#
loop_
_entity_poly.entity_id
_entity_poly.type
_entity_poly.pdbx_seq_one_letter_code
_entity_poly.pdbx_strand_id
1 'polypeptide(L)'
;VPEGGFEAIAAETAGVDLTDFFARYVHGTADLPLVDLLAPFGVDVMVRASEGAKDKGGLPGKSKTSRTWLGAILAAGAEPRLKHVLTDGPAERAGLAAGDTLVAIDGIRATAESLERTLKFGRADEVISVQAFRRDELMKFSVELEDAPRDTCWLALADDADPDARARRIAWLGERSRSSPPD
;
A
#
# COMPACT_ATOMS: atom_id res chain seq x y z
N VAL A 1 2.18 -27.19 19.02
CA VAL A 1 1.08 -27.69 18.17
C VAL A 1 1.74 -28.38 16.99
N PRO A 2 1.39 -29.65 16.68
CA PRO A 2 1.90 -30.31 15.48
C PRO A 2 1.42 -29.60 14.21
N GLU A 3 2.10 -29.86 13.08
CA GLU A 3 1.66 -29.37 11.77
C GLU A 3 0.21 -29.78 11.50
N GLY A 4 -0.64 -28.85 11.04
CA GLY A 4 -2.08 -29.07 10.85
C GLY A 4 -2.93 -29.00 12.14
N GLY A 5 -2.31 -28.92 13.32
CA GLY A 5 -3.04 -28.93 14.59
C GLY A 5 -3.83 -27.65 14.87
N PHE A 6 -3.43 -26.51 14.29
CA PHE A 6 -4.17 -25.25 14.44
C PHE A 6 -5.45 -25.27 13.60
N GLU A 7 -5.35 -25.76 12.38
CA GLU A 7 -6.42 -25.87 11.39
C GLU A 7 -7.54 -26.78 11.90
N ALA A 8 -7.18 -27.91 12.51
CA ALA A 8 -8.14 -28.80 13.16
C ALA A 8 -8.90 -28.12 14.30
N ILE A 9 -8.19 -27.42 15.20
CA ILE A 9 -8.82 -26.69 16.32
C ILE A 9 -9.69 -25.54 15.80
N ALA A 10 -9.25 -24.84 14.76
CA ALA A 10 -10.01 -23.74 14.16
C ALA A 10 -11.32 -24.25 13.53
N ALA A 11 -11.28 -25.35 12.77
CA ALA A 11 -12.47 -25.95 12.18
C ALA A 11 -13.44 -26.48 13.26
N GLU A 12 -12.91 -27.13 14.31
CA GLU A 12 -13.70 -27.58 15.47
C GLU A 12 -14.38 -26.39 16.18
N THR A 13 -13.63 -25.32 16.44
CA THR A 13 -14.13 -24.14 17.14
C THR A 13 -15.16 -23.37 16.31
N ALA A 14 -14.95 -23.27 14.99
CA ALA A 14 -15.86 -22.58 14.09
C ALA A 14 -17.10 -23.42 13.72
N GLY A 15 -17.05 -24.74 13.93
CA GLY A 15 -18.13 -25.66 13.57
C GLY A 15 -18.36 -25.80 12.07
N VAL A 16 -17.37 -25.44 11.24
CA VAL A 16 -17.42 -25.49 9.78
C VAL A 16 -16.11 -26.06 9.22
N ASP A 17 -16.18 -26.67 8.04
CA ASP A 17 -14.98 -27.10 7.32
C ASP A 17 -14.23 -25.87 6.79
N LEU A 18 -12.97 -25.74 7.19
CA LEU A 18 -12.07 -24.64 6.79
C LEU A 18 -10.97 -25.11 5.82
N THR A 19 -11.03 -26.34 5.32
CA THR A 19 -9.97 -26.93 4.47
C THR A 19 -9.67 -26.05 3.25
N ASP A 20 -10.70 -25.63 2.50
CA ASP A 20 -10.54 -24.76 1.32
C ASP A 20 -10.06 -23.35 1.70
N PHE A 21 -10.49 -22.82 2.86
CA PHE A 21 -10.02 -21.53 3.37
C PHE A 21 -8.51 -21.54 3.61
N PHE A 22 -7.99 -22.54 4.35
CA PHE A 22 -6.55 -22.65 4.61
C PHE A 22 -5.77 -22.94 3.31
N ALA A 23 -6.29 -23.81 2.44
CA ALA A 23 -5.66 -24.10 1.16
C ALA A 23 -5.50 -22.86 0.28
N ARG A 24 -6.51 -21.97 0.24
CA ARG A 24 -6.46 -20.76 -0.59
C ARG A 24 -5.68 -19.61 0.03
N TYR A 25 -5.91 -19.33 1.31
CA TYR A 25 -5.50 -18.07 1.94
C TYR A 25 -4.30 -18.21 2.90
N VAL A 26 -3.89 -19.43 3.23
CA VAL A 26 -2.70 -19.69 4.08
C VAL A 26 -1.62 -20.43 3.32
N HIS A 27 -1.97 -21.50 2.62
CA HIS A 27 -1.03 -22.28 1.80
C HIS A 27 -0.97 -21.81 0.34
N GLY A 28 -1.99 -21.05 -0.09
CA GLY A 28 -2.05 -20.42 -1.40
C GLY A 28 -1.60 -18.96 -1.37
N THR A 29 -1.67 -18.31 -2.53
CA THR A 29 -1.34 -16.90 -2.72
C THR A 29 -2.56 -16.07 -3.11
N ALA A 30 -3.76 -16.58 -2.84
CA ALA A 30 -4.98 -15.83 -3.12
C ALA A 30 -5.17 -14.74 -2.06
N ASP A 31 -5.62 -13.57 -2.50
CA ASP A 31 -5.97 -12.50 -1.58
C ASP A 31 -7.25 -12.84 -0.81
N LEU A 32 -7.26 -12.53 0.49
CA LEU A 32 -8.44 -12.71 1.32
C LEU A 32 -9.58 -11.78 0.83
N PRO A 33 -10.83 -12.27 0.66
CA PRO A 33 -11.93 -11.49 0.08
C PRO A 33 -12.51 -10.52 1.13
N LEU A 34 -11.72 -9.54 1.55
CA LEU A 34 -12.04 -8.64 2.66
C LEU A 34 -13.33 -7.85 2.42
N VAL A 35 -13.63 -7.47 1.17
CA VAL A 35 -14.87 -6.77 0.81
C VAL A 35 -16.09 -7.63 1.21
N ASP A 36 -16.11 -8.89 0.80
CA ASP A 36 -17.22 -9.80 1.06
C ASP A 36 -17.31 -10.18 2.54
N LEU A 37 -16.17 -10.33 3.21
CA LEU A 37 -16.12 -10.69 4.64
C LEU A 37 -16.59 -9.55 5.54
N LEU A 38 -16.35 -8.29 5.14
CA LEU A 38 -16.66 -7.11 5.94
C LEU A 38 -18.03 -6.48 5.60
N ALA A 39 -18.56 -6.71 4.39
CA ALA A 39 -19.88 -6.21 3.99
C ALA A 39 -21.02 -6.61 4.95
N PRO A 40 -21.10 -7.85 5.49
CA PRO A 40 -22.12 -8.22 6.48
C PRO A 40 -22.03 -7.42 7.78
N PHE A 41 -20.92 -6.74 8.05
CA PHE A 41 -20.75 -5.87 9.23
C PHE A 41 -20.96 -4.39 8.88
N GLY A 42 -21.39 -4.08 7.65
CA GLY A 42 -21.54 -2.70 7.17
C GLY A 42 -20.22 -1.95 7.23
N VAL A 43 -19.13 -2.59 6.80
CA VAL A 43 -17.78 -2.01 6.72
C VAL A 43 -17.33 -2.07 5.27
N ASP A 44 -17.05 -0.91 4.69
CA ASP A 44 -16.55 -0.79 3.33
C ASP A 44 -15.02 -0.81 3.31
N VAL A 45 -14.46 -1.58 2.37
CA VAL A 45 -13.04 -1.61 2.09
C VAL A 45 -12.74 -0.66 0.95
N MET A 46 -11.98 0.39 1.24
CA MET A 46 -11.69 1.45 0.29
C MET A 46 -10.18 1.48 -0.02
N VAL A 47 -9.84 1.64 -1.29
CA VAL A 47 -8.44 1.77 -1.72
C VAL A 47 -8.18 3.11 -2.39
N ARG A 48 -7.01 3.68 -2.13
CA ARG A 48 -6.51 4.91 -2.73
C ARG A 48 -5.02 4.80 -3.00
N ALA A 49 -4.49 5.73 -3.80
CA ALA A 49 -3.05 5.89 -3.89
C ALA A 49 -2.49 6.39 -2.55
N SER A 50 -1.28 5.96 -2.23
CA SER A 50 -0.49 6.52 -1.13
C SER A 50 -0.26 8.02 -1.36
N GLU A 51 -0.26 8.83 -0.31
CA GLU A 51 0.05 10.27 -0.38
C GLU A 51 1.55 10.57 -0.24
N GLY A 52 2.39 9.54 -0.12
CA GLY A 52 3.85 9.63 -0.10
C GLY A 52 4.50 8.75 0.97
N ALA A 53 5.82 8.83 1.11
CA ALA A 53 6.59 7.95 2.00
C ALA A 53 6.19 7.98 3.49
N LYS A 54 5.48 9.03 3.92
CA LYS A 54 4.99 9.18 5.31
C LYS A 54 3.56 8.67 5.51
N ASP A 55 2.88 8.30 4.45
CA ASP A 55 1.55 7.72 4.52
C ASP A 55 1.63 6.30 5.09
N LYS A 56 0.85 6.04 6.14
CA LYS A 56 0.75 4.73 6.79
C LYS A 56 -0.52 3.98 6.40
N GLY A 57 -1.35 4.55 5.53
CA GLY A 57 -2.67 4.02 5.20
C GLY A 57 -3.64 4.09 6.37
N GLY A 58 -4.74 3.34 6.27
CA GLY A 58 -5.76 3.20 7.30
C GLY A 58 -6.70 4.39 7.46
N LEU A 59 -6.41 5.53 6.81
CA LEU A 59 -7.23 6.73 6.83
C LEU A 59 -7.60 7.17 5.42
N PRO A 60 -8.74 7.87 5.25
CA PRO A 60 -9.07 8.58 4.03
C PRO A 60 -7.92 9.50 3.61
N GLY A 61 -7.73 9.65 2.31
CA GLY A 61 -6.76 10.60 1.76
C GLY A 61 -7.18 12.03 2.06
N LYS A 62 -6.21 12.92 2.25
CA LYS A 62 -6.39 14.37 2.41
C LYS A 62 -6.28 15.11 1.07
N SER A 63 -5.54 14.54 0.13
CA SER A 63 -5.31 15.06 -1.20
C SER A 63 -6.45 14.69 -2.13
N LYS A 64 -6.92 15.67 -2.91
CA LYS A 64 -7.88 15.46 -4.00
C LYS A 64 -7.22 15.17 -5.35
N THR A 65 -5.89 15.31 -5.43
CA THR A 65 -5.14 15.11 -6.67
C THR A 65 -4.41 13.78 -6.62
N SER A 66 -4.45 13.03 -7.73
CA SER A 66 -3.57 11.90 -7.96
C SER A 66 -2.12 12.38 -8.01
N ARG A 67 -1.21 11.52 -7.54
CA ARG A 67 0.24 11.72 -7.64
C ARG A 67 0.81 10.65 -8.56
N THR A 68 2.00 10.90 -9.07
CA THR A 68 2.77 9.84 -9.73
C THR A 68 3.59 9.05 -8.71
N TRP A 69 4.11 7.93 -9.17
CA TRP A 69 5.02 7.10 -8.40
C TRP A 69 6.24 6.68 -9.23
N LEU A 70 7.31 6.33 -8.53
CA LEU A 70 8.55 5.81 -9.11
C LEU A 70 8.59 4.28 -9.07
N GLY A 71 7.71 3.62 -8.31
CA GLY A 71 7.87 2.19 -8.02
C GLY A 71 9.09 1.86 -7.16
N ALA A 72 9.51 2.77 -6.27
CA ALA A 72 10.66 2.56 -5.38
C ALA A 72 10.44 3.19 -3.99
N ILE A 73 11.07 2.61 -2.98
CA ILE A 73 11.02 3.07 -1.58
C ILE A 73 12.43 3.45 -1.14
N LEU A 74 12.60 4.66 -0.59
CA LEU A 74 13.87 5.11 -0.04
C LEU A 74 14.18 4.47 1.32
N ALA A 75 15.47 4.27 1.58
CA ALA A 75 15.96 3.95 2.91
C ALA A 75 15.81 5.17 3.84
N ALA A 76 15.66 4.91 5.14
CA ALA A 76 15.78 5.98 6.13
C ALA A 76 17.24 6.47 6.18
N GLY A 77 17.45 7.79 6.19
CA GLY A 77 18.77 8.39 6.26
C GLY A 77 18.85 9.71 5.50
N ALA A 78 20.05 10.27 5.44
CA ALA A 78 20.32 11.52 4.74
C ALA A 78 20.45 11.35 3.22
N GLU A 79 20.92 10.17 2.77
CA GLU A 79 21.10 9.86 1.36
C GLU A 79 19.82 9.24 0.77
N PRO A 80 19.38 9.67 -0.43
CA PRO A 80 18.21 9.11 -1.11
C PRO A 80 18.57 7.76 -1.77
N ARG A 81 18.94 6.77 -0.95
CA ARG A 81 19.24 5.41 -1.40
C ARG A 81 17.97 4.59 -1.56
N LEU A 82 17.82 3.89 -2.68
CA LEU A 82 16.71 2.98 -2.91
C LEU A 82 16.85 1.76 -1.99
N LYS A 83 15.89 1.56 -1.10
CA LYS A 83 15.78 0.36 -0.26
C LYS A 83 15.07 -0.77 -0.99
N HIS A 84 13.97 -0.43 -1.66
CA HIS A 84 13.18 -1.37 -2.46
C HIS A 84 12.93 -0.75 -3.83
N VAL A 85 13.00 -1.59 -4.85
CA VAL A 85 12.44 -1.32 -6.18
C VAL A 85 11.34 -2.35 -6.36
N LEU A 86 10.14 -1.88 -6.67
CA LEU A 86 8.94 -2.70 -6.74
C LEU A 86 8.81 -3.28 -8.14
N THR A 87 8.48 -4.57 -8.19
CA THR A 87 8.32 -5.32 -9.44
C THR A 87 7.24 -4.70 -10.31
N ASP A 88 7.49 -4.72 -11.62
CA ASP A 88 6.72 -4.11 -12.70
C ASP A 88 6.57 -2.58 -12.60
N GLY A 89 7.18 -1.94 -11.59
CA GLY A 89 7.11 -0.49 -11.39
C GLY A 89 8.05 0.30 -12.32
N PRO A 90 7.83 1.62 -12.45
CA PRO A 90 8.62 2.49 -13.32
C PRO A 90 10.14 2.37 -13.14
N ALA A 91 10.61 2.36 -11.89
CA ALA A 91 12.03 2.23 -11.58
C ALA A 91 12.63 0.91 -12.08
N GLU A 92 11.94 -0.22 -11.87
CA GLU A 92 12.43 -1.52 -12.30
C GLU A 92 12.55 -1.58 -13.83
N ARG A 93 11.51 -1.13 -14.54
CA ARG A 93 11.50 -1.12 -16.01
C ARG A 93 12.58 -0.22 -16.60
N ALA A 94 12.91 0.87 -15.90
CA ALA A 94 14.01 1.75 -16.28
C ALA A 94 15.40 1.21 -15.91
N GLY A 95 15.49 0.14 -15.12
CA GLY A 95 16.75 -0.52 -14.71
C GLY A 95 17.37 0.02 -13.42
N LEU A 96 16.64 0.85 -12.65
CA LEU A 96 17.02 1.18 -11.27
C LEU A 96 16.92 -0.07 -10.39
N ALA A 97 17.79 -0.17 -9.39
CA ALA A 97 17.87 -1.32 -8.51
C ALA A 97 17.95 -0.89 -7.03
N ALA A 98 17.55 -1.79 -6.14
CA ALA A 98 17.80 -1.61 -4.72
C ALA A 98 19.31 -1.45 -4.46
N GLY A 99 19.66 -0.50 -3.60
CA GLY A 99 21.05 -0.11 -3.32
C GLY A 99 21.56 1.07 -4.16
N ASP A 100 20.87 1.43 -5.25
CA ASP A 100 21.23 2.64 -6.01
C ASP A 100 21.01 3.90 -5.14
N THR A 101 21.98 4.81 -5.14
CA THR A 101 21.88 6.10 -4.45
C THR A 101 21.59 7.19 -5.46
N LEU A 102 20.39 7.78 -5.40
CA LEU A 102 19.99 8.84 -6.32
C LEU A 102 20.86 10.08 -6.10
N VAL A 103 21.32 10.72 -7.18
CA VAL A 103 22.12 11.95 -7.10
C VAL A 103 21.47 13.12 -7.80
N ALA A 104 20.77 12.88 -8.91
CA ALA A 104 20.03 13.93 -9.60
C ALA A 104 18.74 13.38 -10.25
N ILE A 105 17.72 14.22 -10.28
CA ILE A 105 16.46 14.04 -11.01
C ILE A 105 16.26 15.30 -11.84
N ASP A 106 16.22 15.17 -13.17
CA ASP A 106 16.15 16.30 -14.13
C ASP A 106 17.20 17.39 -13.90
N GLY A 107 18.42 16.93 -13.61
CA GLY A 107 19.57 17.80 -13.34
C GLY A 107 19.51 18.52 -11.97
N ILE A 108 18.48 18.29 -11.17
CA ILE A 108 18.34 18.83 -9.81
C ILE A 108 18.83 17.79 -8.80
N ARG A 109 19.56 18.22 -7.77
CA ARG A 109 20.04 17.34 -6.69
C ARG A 109 18.89 16.49 -6.10
N ALA A 110 19.11 15.19 -6.04
CA ALA A 110 18.16 14.26 -5.44
C ALA A 110 18.25 14.35 -3.90
N THR A 111 17.09 14.50 -3.25
CA THR A 111 16.86 14.29 -1.82
C THR A 111 15.50 13.59 -1.67
N ALA A 112 15.17 13.11 -0.47
CA ALA A 112 13.83 12.56 -0.24
C ALA A 112 12.73 13.60 -0.55
N GLU A 113 12.94 14.86 -0.15
CA GLU A 113 12.01 15.95 -0.40
C GLU A 113 11.93 16.35 -1.88
N SER A 114 13.05 16.32 -2.60
CA SER A 114 13.05 16.65 -4.03
C SER A 114 12.37 15.56 -4.86
N LEU A 115 12.58 14.29 -4.50
CA LEU A 115 11.86 13.17 -5.10
C LEU A 115 10.35 13.25 -4.80
N GLU A 116 9.95 13.45 -3.55
CA GLU A 116 8.54 13.59 -3.17
C GLU A 116 7.86 14.75 -3.90
N ARG A 117 8.56 15.89 -4.06
CA ARG A 117 8.05 17.01 -4.85
C ARG A 117 7.89 16.64 -6.32
N THR A 118 8.87 15.97 -6.92
CA THR A 118 8.82 15.52 -8.32
C THR A 118 7.62 14.61 -8.54
N LEU A 119 7.43 13.61 -7.69
CA LEU A 119 6.32 12.67 -7.79
C LEU A 119 4.94 13.30 -7.50
N LYS A 120 4.90 14.32 -6.63
CA LYS A 120 3.65 15.04 -6.34
C LYS A 120 3.16 15.88 -7.51
N PHE A 121 4.08 16.47 -8.29
CA PHE A 121 3.74 17.40 -9.37
C PHE A 121 3.97 16.85 -10.77
N GLY A 122 4.63 15.70 -10.89
CA GLY A 122 4.82 14.99 -12.15
C GLY A 122 3.52 14.42 -12.68
N ARG A 123 3.54 14.03 -13.96
CA ARG A 123 2.38 13.49 -14.68
C ARG A 123 2.65 12.05 -15.11
N ALA A 124 1.59 11.26 -15.21
CA ALA A 124 1.69 9.96 -15.88
C ALA A 124 2.21 10.16 -17.31
N ASP A 125 2.99 9.20 -17.79
CA ASP A 125 3.69 9.17 -19.07
C ASP A 125 4.81 10.23 -19.22
N GLU A 126 5.08 11.02 -18.16
CA GLU A 126 6.21 11.95 -18.13
C GLU A 126 7.52 11.18 -17.93
N VAL A 127 8.47 11.35 -18.86
CA VAL A 127 9.80 10.75 -18.75
C VAL A 127 10.73 11.70 -18.01
N ILE A 128 11.19 11.30 -16.84
CA ILE A 128 12.20 12.01 -16.05
C ILE A 128 13.58 11.38 -16.24
N SER A 129 14.62 12.19 -16.16
CA SER A 129 16.00 11.72 -16.15
C SER A 129 16.47 11.51 -14.71
N VAL A 130 16.94 10.30 -14.41
CA VAL A 130 17.45 9.94 -13.08
C VAL A 130 18.91 9.54 -13.19
N GLN A 131 19.74 10.14 -12.35
CA GLN A 131 21.14 9.77 -12.19
C GLN A 131 21.32 9.18 -10.80
N ALA A 132 21.98 8.04 -10.71
CA ALA A 132 22.23 7.34 -9.46
C ALA A 132 23.60 6.68 -9.46
N PHE A 133 24.22 6.60 -8.29
CA PHE A 133 25.40 5.76 -8.10
C PHE A 133 24.97 4.33 -7.81
N ARG A 134 25.52 3.39 -8.58
CA ARG A 134 25.51 1.97 -8.27
C ARG A 134 26.92 1.58 -7.88
N ARG A 135 27.15 1.42 -6.57
CA ARG A 135 28.52 1.38 -6.01
C ARG A 135 29.28 2.64 -6.46
N ASP A 136 30.34 2.49 -7.25
CA ASP A 136 31.20 3.60 -7.71
C ASP A 136 30.88 4.07 -9.14
N GLU A 137 29.85 3.50 -9.78
CA GLU A 137 29.49 3.81 -11.16
C GLU A 137 28.28 4.75 -11.23
N LEU A 138 28.43 5.85 -11.98
CA LEU A 138 27.32 6.78 -12.23
C LEU A 138 26.45 6.25 -13.36
N MET A 139 25.26 5.81 -13.00
CA MET A 139 24.23 5.32 -13.90
C MET A 139 23.31 6.48 -14.33
N LYS A 140 22.77 6.38 -15.55
CA LYS A 140 21.78 7.32 -16.09
C LYS A 140 20.58 6.52 -16.59
N PHE A 141 19.40 6.91 -16.15
CA PHE A 141 18.15 6.26 -16.46
C PHE A 141 17.14 7.28 -16.98
N SER A 142 16.27 6.83 -17.88
CA SER A 142 15.06 7.53 -18.28
C SER A 142 13.90 6.76 -17.70
N VAL A 143 13.15 7.38 -16.80
CA VAL A 143 12.05 6.73 -16.08
C VAL A 143 10.75 7.38 -16.49
N GLU A 144 9.85 6.59 -17.06
CA GLU A 144 8.48 7.02 -17.39
C GLU A 144 7.61 6.89 -16.15
N LEU A 145 7.16 8.03 -15.61
CA LEU A 145 6.31 8.06 -14.42
C LEU A 145 4.91 7.53 -14.75
N GLU A 146 4.30 6.87 -13.77
CA GLU A 146 2.93 6.40 -13.86
C GLU A 146 2.09 7.02 -12.73
N ASP A 147 0.78 6.94 -12.87
CA ASP A 147 -0.13 7.16 -11.73
C ASP A 147 0.22 6.19 -10.61
N ALA A 148 0.23 6.71 -9.37
CA ALA A 148 0.45 5.86 -8.20
C ALA A 148 -0.68 4.80 -8.07
N PRO A 149 -0.34 3.53 -7.84
CA PRO A 149 -1.32 2.46 -7.72
C PRO A 149 -2.24 2.71 -6.53
N ARG A 150 -3.48 2.22 -6.62
CA ARG A 150 -4.45 2.29 -5.53
C ARG A 150 -4.29 1.11 -4.57
N ASP A 151 -3.15 1.09 -3.88
CA ASP A 151 -2.72 -0.01 -3.01
C ASP A 151 -2.82 0.31 -1.50
N THR A 152 -3.26 1.53 -1.16
CA THR A 152 -3.37 1.98 0.22
C THR A 152 -4.81 1.84 0.71
N CYS A 153 -5.03 0.86 1.59
CA CYS A 153 -6.34 0.52 2.16
C CYS A 153 -6.74 1.46 3.31
N TRP A 154 -8.03 1.77 3.39
CA TRP A 154 -8.70 2.32 4.56
C TRP A 154 -10.12 1.73 4.66
N LEU A 155 -10.68 1.72 5.87
CA LEU A 155 -12.00 1.16 6.14
C LEU A 155 -12.99 2.27 6.51
N ALA A 156 -14.21 2.18 5.99
CA ALA A 156 -15.32 3.06 6.34
C ALA A 156 -16.45 2.26 6.99
N LEU A 157 -17.23 2.90 7.84
CA LEU A 157 -18.53 2.35 8.21
C LEU A 157 -19.51 2.75 7.11
N ALA A 158 -20.23 1.78 6.56
CA ALA A 158 -21.27 2.05 5.57
C ALA A 158 -22.40 2.85 6.22
N ASP A 159 -22.71 4.01 5.63
CA ASP A 159 -23.74 4.93 6.14
C ASP A 159 -25.15 4.34 6.01
N ASP A 160 -25.36 3.46 5.04
CA ASP A 160 -26.61 2.77 4.72
C ASP A 160 -26.66 1.33 5.26
N ALA A 161 -25.75 0.96 6.17
CA ALA A 161 -25.74 -0.36 6.79
C ALA A 161 -27.10 -0.70 7.43
N ASP A 162 -27.66 -1.85 7.07
CA ASP A 162 -28.91 -2.33 7.64
C ASP A 162 -28.77 -2.59 9.16
N PRO A 163 -29.89 -2.65 9.91
CA PRO A 163 -29.86 -2.85 11.35
C PRO A 163 -29.13 -4.13 11.79
N ASP A 164 -29.19 -5.21 11.02
CA ASP A 164 -28.56 -6.49 11.35
C ASP A 164 -27.04 -6.41 11.16
N ALA A 165 -26.58 -5.75 10.09
CA ALA A 165 -25.17 -5.49 9.84
C ALA A 165 -24.56 -4.63 10.95
N ARG A 166 -25.28 -3.59 11.37
CA ARG A 166 -24.88 -2.77 12.51
C ARG A 166 -24.84 -3.55 13.82
N ALA A 167 -25.82 -4.42 14.07
CA ALA A 167 -25.86 -5.27 15.26
C ALA A 167 -24.67 -6.24 15.30
N ARG A 168 -24.37 -6.92 14.19
CA ARG A 168 -23.18 -7.80 14.06
C ARG A 168 -21.88 -7.03 14.34
N ARG A 169 -21.75 -5.82 13.79
CA ARG A 169 -20.58 -4.96 14.01
C ARG A 169 -20.42 -4.56 15.47
N ILE A 170 -21.49 -4.16 16.15
CA ILE A 170 -21.46 -3.81 17.58
C ILE A 170 -21.08 -5.03 18.42
N ALA A 171 -21.63 -6.20 18.12
CA ALA A 171 -21.28 -7.44 18.82
C ALA A 171 -19.80 -7.80 18.64
N TRP A 172 -19.22 -7.50 17.47
CA TRP A 172 -17.83 -7.79 17.16
C TRP A 172 -16.84 -6.76 17.74
N LEU A 173 -17.04 -5.47 17.49
CA LEU A 173 -16.09 -4.39 17.82
C LEU A 173 -16.38 -3.72 19.18
N GLY A 174 -17.53 -4.03 19.79
CA GLY A 174 -18.09 -3.30 20.93
C GLY A 174 -18.71 -1.95 20.54
N GLU A 175 -19.35 -1.29 21.49
CA GLU A 175 -19.78 0.10 21.34
C GLU A 175 -18.57 1.03 21.52
N ARG A 176 -18.08 1.65 20.45
CA ARG A 176 -17.22 2.84 20.58
C ARG A 176 -18.07 4.11 20.51
N SER A 177 -17.99 4.92 21.57
CA SER A 177 -18.51 6.29 21.61
C SER A 177 -17.85 7.11 20.49
N ARG A 178 -18.65 7.91 19.78
CA ARG A 178 -18.16 8.79 18.72
C ARG A 178 -17.16 9.79 19.33
N SER A 179 -15.87 9.64 19.05
CA SER A 179 -14.98 10.80 19.08
C SER A 179 -15.15 11.54 17.75
N SER A 180 -15.70 12.76 17.81
CA SER A 180 -15.75 13.65 16.65
C SER A 180 -14.37 13.81 16.00
N PRO A 181 -14.29 14.04 14.68
CA PRO A 181 -13.04 14.46 14.06
C PRO A 181 -12.60 15.79 14.70
N PRO A 182 -11.30 16.04 14.90
CA PRO A 182 -10.83 17.38 15.25
C PRO A 182 -11.14 18.34 14.09
N ASP A 183 -11.70 19.49 14.44
CA ASP A 183 -11.93 20.65 13.55
C ASP A 183 -10.63 21.13 12.87
#